data_AF-A0A3D4CS17-F1
#
_entry.id   AF-A0A3D4CS17-F1
#
_cell.length_a   1.000
_cell.length_b   1.000
_cell.length_c   1.000
_cell.angle_alpha   90.00
_cell.angle_beta   90.00
_cell.angle_gamma   90.00
#
_symmetry.space_group_name_H-M   'P 1'
#
loop_
_entity.id
_entity.type
_entity.pdbx_description
1 polymer ?
#
loop_
_entity_poly.entity_id
_entity_poly.type
_entity_poly.pdbx_seq_one_letter_code
_entity_poly.pdbx_strand_id
1 'polypeptide(L)'
;MDTTISKLILSTLAVAGLFSWCGAEEVDEVQRLRKENALLQLQIASLQESLVEANRSEKESAEALVKIRTRLQALGKDLISNGDERTVEAWQNVTVLDRRLRRMEEAAIRLSSAAQAYIKSAITADPEARAQLEAYLRALEVELGLRNMPERNVERGNLQYAQVKSIDEKSGLVVLNVGSKENARIGMVFNIMRGDLMVAEAMVADVRPDICGVFVQKLQNDNNPVRFNDTASLKKN
;
A
#
# COMPACT_ATOMS: atom_id res chain seq x y z
N MET A 1 54.34 -4.97 -77.58
CA MET A 1 54.97 -4.31 -78.74
C MET A 1 55.49 -2.97 -78.22
N ASP A 2 56.76 -2.67 -78.06
CA ASP A 2 58.00 -3.31 -78.48
C ASP A 2 59.15 -2.84 -77.56
N THR A 3 60.08 -3.76 -77.29
CA THR A 3 61.55 -3.64 -77.21
C THR A 3 62.16 -2.22 -77.11
N THR A 4 63.17 -1.94 -76.27
CA THR A 4 64.54 -2.47 -76.45
C THR A 4 65.44 -2.23 -75.24
N ILE A 5 66.13 -3.30 -74.87
CA ILE A 5 67.37 -3.39 -74.09
C ILE A 5 68.56 -2.92 -74.96
N SER A 6 69.46 -2.08 -74.41
CA SER A 6 70.88 -2.03 -74.83
C SER A 6 71.68 -1.24 -73.78
N LYS A 7 72.45 -1.87 -72.88
CA LYS A 7 73.87 -2.24 -73.05
C LYS A 7 74.80 -1.06 -73.40
N LEU A 8 75.54 -0.62 -72.39
CA LEU A 8 76.85 0.05 -72.41
C LEU A 8 77.52 -0.40 -71.10
N ILE A 9 78.14 -1.59 -71.00
CA ILE A 9 79.53 -1.91 -71.36
C ILE A 9 80.47 -0.72 -71.09
N LEU A 10 81.06 -0.63 -69.88
CA LEU A 10 82.34 -1.22 -69.48
C LEU A 10 83.54 -0.46 -70.06
N SER A 11 84.21 0.37 -69.24
CA SER A 11 85.68 0.50 -69.31
C SER A 11 86.25 1.23 -68.08
N THR A 12 86.93 0.45 -67.23
CA THR A 12 88.30 0.66 -66.71
C THR A 12 88.60 1.89 -65.83
N LEU A 13 88.99 1.67 -64.57
CA LEU A 13 90.40 1.53 -64.19
C LEU A 13 90.52 1.03 -62.73
N ALA A 14 91.46 0.13 -62.53
CA ALA A 14 91.79 -0.51 -61.26
C ALA A 14 92.41 0.46 -60.24
N VAL A 15 92.00 0.33 -58.97
CA VAL A 15 92.90 0.43 -57.81
C VAL A 15 92.46 -0.62 -56.81
N ALA A 16 92.95 -1.85 -56.98
CA ALA A 16 93.09 -2.78 -55.88
C ALA A 16 94.45 -2.50 -55.24
N GLY A 17 94.44 -2.19 -53.95
CA GLY A 17 95.65 -2.18 -53.12
C GLY A 17 95.92 -0.86 -52.41
N LEU A 18 95.30 -0.68 -51.25
CA LEU A 18 95.99 -0.28 -50.01
C LEU A 18 95.08 -0.67 -48.84
N PHE A 19 95.41 -1.82 -48.26
CA PHE A 19 94.84 -2.33 -47.03
C PHE A 19 95.16 -1.37 -45.86
N SER A 20 94.14 -1.11 -45.04
CA SER A 20 94.22 -0.94 -43.59
C SER A 20 95.10 0.19 -43.02
N TRP A 21 94.50 1.37 -42.85
CA TRP A 21 94.50 2.09 -41.57
C TRP A 21 93.42 3.19 -41.60
N CYS A 22 92.77 3.45 -40.47
CA CYS A 22 91.61 4.35 -40.30
C CYS A 22 90.24 3.75 -40.66
N GLY A 23 89.72 2.92 -39.75
CA GLY A 23 88.33 2.47 -39.73
C GLY A 23 87.84 2.20 -38.31
N ALA A 24 88.47 2.79 -37.28
CA ALA A 24 88.12 2.55 -35.88
C ALA A 24 87.16 3.63 -35.32
N GLU A 25 87.40 4.91 -35.63
CA GLU A 25 86.57 6.02 -35.12
C GLU A 25 85.18 6.08 -35.76
N GLU A 26 85.08 5.95 -37.09
CA GLU A 26 83.77 5.89 -37.79
C GLU A 26 82.96 4.65 -37.39
N VAL A 27 83.61 3.53 -37.07
CA VAL A 27 82.91 2.30 -36.65
C VAL A 27 82.36 2.45 -35.23
N ASP A 28 83.08 3.14 -34.34
CA ASP A 28 82.62 3.39 -32.97
C ASP A 28 81.49 4.43 -32.91
N GLU A 29 81.53 5.49 -33.72
CA GLU A 29 80.45 6.47 -33.83
C GLU A 29 79.19 5.88 -34.46
N VAL A 30 79.35 5.09 -35.54
CA VAL A 30 78.23 4.36 -36.14
C VAL A 30 77.62 3.36 -35.16
N GLN A 31 78.43 2.73 -34.30
CA GLN A 31 77.91 1.86 -33.24
C GLN A 31 77.16 2.63 -32.15
N ARG A 32 77.63 3.82 -31.74
CA ARG A 32 76.93 4.67 -30.76
C ARG A 32 75.60 5.17 -31.31
N LEU A 33 75.58 5.68 -32.55
CA LEU A 33 74.36 6.14 -33.21
C LEU A 33 73.36 5.00 -33.44
N ARG A 34 73.83 3.78 -33.70
CA ARG A 34 72.97 2.58 -33.77
C ARG A 34 72.38 2.23 -32.40
N LYS A 35 73.16 2.33 -31.33
CA LYS A 35 72.68 2.13 -29.95
C LYS A 35 71.64 3.18 -29.58
N GLU A 36 71.88 4.44 -29.91
CA GLU A 36 70.93 5.54 -29.64
C GLU A 36 69.64 5.40 -30.45
N ASN A 37 69.73 5.05 -31.74
CA ASN A 37 68.55 4.73 -32.54
C ASN A 37 67.79 3.53 -31.97
N ALA A 38 68.48 2.48 -31.51
CA ALA A 38 67.82 1.35 -30.86
C ALA A 38 67.11 1.76 -29.56
N LEU A 39 67.71 2.63 -28.75
CA LEU A 39 67.10 3.17 -27.53
C LEU A 39 65.89 4.06 -27.83
N LEU A 40 65.98 4.94 -28.84
CA LEU A 40 64.87 5.77 -29.29
C LEU A 40 63.73 4.93 -29.84
N GLN A 41 64.02 3.87 -30.59
CA GLN A 41 63.01 2.91 -31.05
C GLN A 41 62.32 2.20 -29.88
N LEU A 42 63.06 1.83 -28.84
CA LEU A 42 62.50 1.24 -27.61
C LEU A 42 61.61 2.24 -26.85
N GLN A 43 61.99 3.52 -26.78
CA GLN A 43 61.17 4.57 -26.18
C GLN A 43 59.89 4.84 -26.99
N ILE A 44 59.96 4.86 -28.32
CA ILE A 44 58.77 5.00 -29.15
C ILE A 44 57.85 3.80 -28.96
N ALA A 45 58.39 2.58 -28.88
CA ALA A 45 57.60 1.38 -28.62
C ALA A 45 56.90 1.43 -27.25
N SER A 46 57.59 1.85 -26.18
CA SER A 46 57.00 1.96 -24.85
C SER A 46 55.98 3.10 -24.75
N LEU A 47 56.22 4.23 -25.43
CA LEU A 47 55.26 5.31 -25.54
C LEU A 47 54.02 4.87 -26.33
N GLN A 48 54.18 4.14 -27.42
CA GLN A 48 53.05 3.56 -28.15
C GLN A 48 52.25 2.58 -27.30
N GLU A 49 52.93 1.70 -26.55
CA GLU A 49 52.29 0.75 -25.63
C GLU A 49 51.49 1.47 -24.54
N SER A 50 52.09 2.47 -23.88
CA SER A 50 51.40 3.27 -22.86
C SER A 50 50.24 4.09 -23.43
N LEU A 51 50.33 4.58 -24.67
CA LEU A 51 49.22 5.26 -25.34
C LEU A 51 48.08 4.31 -25.67
N VAL A 52 48.38 3.07 -26.08
CA VAL A 52 47.36 2.04 -26.34
C VAL A 52 46.67 1.65 -25.03
N GLU A 53 47.43 1.48 -23.95
CA GLU A 53 46.89 1.15 -22.63
C GLU A 53 46.04 2.29 -22.04
N ALA A 54 46.49 3.54 -22.19
CA ALA A 54 45.72 4.72 -21.79
C ALA A 54 44.40 4.84 -22.59
N ASN A 55 44.44 4.65 -23.91
CA ASN A 55 43.24 4.64 -24.74
C ASN A 55 42.29 3.50 -24.38
N ARG A 56 42.81 2.34 -24.00
CA ARG A 56 42.01 1.19 -23.57
C ARG A 56 41.30 1.47 -22.25
N SER A 57 42.04 1.94 -21.24
CA SER A 57 41.48 2.28 -19.93
C SER A 57 40.45 3.43 -20.02
N GLU A 58 40.66 4.40 -20.91
CA GLU A 58 39.68 5.46 -21.18
C GLU A 58 38.38 4.88 -21.75
N LYS A 59 38.45 3.98 -22.74
CA LYS A 59 37.26 3.31 -23.31
C LYS A 59 36.51 2.50 -22.25
N GLU A 60 37.22 1.74 -21.44
CA GLU A 60 36.60 0.95 -20.36
C GLU A 60 35.90 1.86 -19.33
N SER A 61 36.50 3.00 -18.99
CA SER A 61 35.88 3.99 -18.11
C SER A 61 34.65 4.67 -18.73
N ALA A 62 34.70 4.97 -20.04
CA ALA A 62 33.58 5.55 -20.79
C ALA A 62 32.40 4.56 -20.88
N GLU A 63 32.67 3.28 -21.15
CA GLU A 63 31.66 2.23 -21.15
C GLU A 63 31.03 2.04 -19.76
N ALA A 64 31.84 2.08 -18.69
CA ALA A 64 31.35 2.03 -17.32
C ALA A 64 30.42 3.22 -17.00
N LEU A 65 30.79 4.44 -17.44
CA LEU A 65 29.95 5.64 -17.26
C LEU A 65 28.65 5.55 -18.04
N VAL A 66 28.65 5.05 -19.27
CA VAL A 66 27.43 4.82 -20.06
C VAL A 66 26.53 3.80 -19.36
N LYS A 67 27.10 2.73 -18.80
CA LYS A 67 26.35 1.72 -18.05
C LYS A 67 25.75 2.27 -16.75
N ILE A 68 26.47 3.13 -16.03
CA ILE A 68 25.96 3.82 -14.84
C ILE A 68 24.86 4.81 -15.24
N ARG A 69 25.07 5.61 -16.28
CA ARG A 69 24.08 6.58 -16.78
C ARG A 69 22.80 5.90 -17.24
N THR A 70 22.89 4.81 -17.98
CA THR A 70 21.72 4.03 -18.42
C THR A 70 20.97 3.43 -17.24
N ARG A 71 21.68 2.91 -16.22
CA ARG A 71 21.07 2.46 -14.96
C ARG A 71 20.40 3.60 -14.19
N LEU A 72 21.05 4.76 -14.07
CA LEU A 72 20.48 5.95 -13.42
C LEU A 72 19.30 6.52 -14.20
N GLN A 73 19.33 6.45 -15.52
CA GLN A 73 18.22 6.86 -16.38
C GLN A 73 17.06 5.86 -16.30
N ALA A 74 17.33 4.56 -16.19
CA ALA A 74 16.32 3.56 -15.88
C ALA A 74 15.71 3.80 -14.50
N LEU A 75 16.52 3.99 -13.46
CA LEU A 75 16.05 4.36 -12.11
C LEU A 75 15.28 5.69 -12.11
N GLY A 76 15.75 6.72 -12.82
CA GLY A 76 15.08 8.01 -12.90
C GLY A 76 13.77 7.96 -13.70
N LYS A 77 13.73 7.18 -14.79
CA LYS A 77 12.52 6.92 -15.56
C LYS A 77 11.53 6.08 -14.76
N ASP A 78 12.01 5.07 -14.05
CA ASP A 78 11.21 4.23 -13.16
C ASP A 78 10.69 5.05 -11.97
N LEU A 79 11.41 6.02 -11.42
CA LEU A 79 10.89 6.86 -10.32
C LEU A 79 9.85 7.89 -10.78
N ILE A 80 10.01 8.44 -11.99
CA ILE A 80 9.08 9.44 -12.56
C ILE A 80 7.84 8.75 -13.19
N SER A 81 7.96 7.53 -13.72
CA SER A 81 6.83 6.77 -14.30
C SER A 81 6.18 5.77 -13.34
N ASN A 82 6.91 5.16 -12.39
CA ASN A 82 6.29 4.20 -11.44
C ASN A 82 5.36 4.88 -10.42
N GLY A 83 5.44 6.21 -10.21
CA GLY A 83 4.45 6.89 -9.36
C GLY A 83 3.05 6.78 -9.96
N ASP A 84 2.93 7.08 -11.25
CA ASP A 84 1.68 7.01 -11.99
C ASP A 84 1.33 5.57 -12.36
N GLU A 85 2.31 4.74 -12.72
CA GLU A 85 2.06 3.35 -13.12
C GLU A 85 1.68 2.46 -11.92
N ARG A 86 2.29 2.64 -10.73
CA ARG A 86 1.86 1.93 -9.51
C ARG A 86 0.50 2.41 -9.01
N THR A 87 0.18 3.69 -9.19
CA THR A 87 -1.16 4.17 -8.82
C THR A 87 -2.20 3.62 -9.80
N VAL A 88 -1.95 3.68 -11.11
CA VAL A 88 -2.82 3.08 -12.13
C VAL A 88 -3.00 1.58 -11.91
N GLU A 89 -1.93 0.84 -11.61
CA GLU A 89 -2.00 -0.59 -11.28
C GLU A 89 -2.81 -0.83 -10.00
N ALA A 90 -2.60 -0.05 -8.94
CA ALA A 90 -3.39 -0.13 -7.71
C ALA A 90 -4.88 0.16 -7.97
N TRP A 91 -5.20 1.17 -8.78
CA TRP A 91 -6.58 1.50 -9.17
C TRP A 91 -7.22 0.40 -10.01
N GLN A 92 -6.49 -0.20 -10.96
CA GLN A 92 -6.95 -1.34 -11.74
C GLN A 92 -7.21 -2.56 -10.83
N ASN A 93 -6.31 -2.84 -9.89
CA ASN A 93 -6.47 -3.91 -8.91
C ASN A 93 -7.68 -3.69 -8.02
N VAL A 94 -7.89 -2.47 -7.49
CA VAL A 94 -9.09 -2.12 -6.72
C VAL A 94 -10.36 -2.32 -7.56
N THR A 95 -10.37 -1.92 -8.82
CA THR A 95 -11.52 -2.07 -9.71
C THR A 95 -11.82 -3.53 -10.06
N VAL A 96 -10.79 -4.36 -10.22
CA VAL A 96 -10.95 -5.80 -10.43
C VAL A 96 -11.47 -6.49 -9.16
N LEU A 97 -10.94 -6.09 -7.99
CA LEU A 97 -11.37 -6.60 -6.69
C LEU A 97 -12.82 -6.22 -6.39
N ASP A 98 -13.23 -4.97 -6.62
CA ASP A 98 -14.62 -4.53 -6.45
C ASP A 98 -15.58 -5.33 -7.35
N ARG A 99 -15.23 -5.54 -8.62
CA ARG A 99 -16.02 -6.38 -9.53
C ARG A 99 -16.07 -7.85 -9.12
N ARG A 100 -15.02 -8.37 -8.47
CA ARG A 100 -15.01 -9.74 -7.94
C ARG A 100 -15.85 -9.84 -6.69
N LEU A 101 -15.75 -8.85 -5.79
CA LEU A 101 -16.53 -8.75 -4.57
C LEU A 101 -18.03 -8.69 -4.88
N ARG A 102 -18.47 -7.78 -5.76
CA ARG A 102 -19.87 -7.71 -6.21
C ARG A 102 -20.41 -9.01 -6.78
N ARG A 103 -19.61 -9.70 -7.61
CA ARG A 103 -19.99 -11.02 -8.15
C ARG A 103 -20.09 -12.09 -7.06
N MET A 104 -19.22 -12.04 -6.05
CA MET A 104 -19.30 -12.94 -4.89
C MET A 104 -20.52 -12.63 -4.03
N GLU A 105 -20.82 -11.35 -3.79
CA GLU A 105 -22.02 -10.91 -3.08
C GLU A 105 -23.29 -11.41 -3.80
N GLU A 106 -23.39 -11.21 -5.12
CA GLU A 106 -24.52 -11.72 -5.91
C GLU A 106 -24.64 -13.25 -5.86
N ALA A 107 -23.52 -13.97 -5.96
CA ALA A 107 -23.51 -15.43 -5.86
C ALA A 107 -23.94 -15.89 -4.45
N ALA A 108 -23.51 -15.20 -3.40
CA ALA A 108 -23.87 -15.49 -2.03
C ALA A 108 -25.34 -15.19 -1.73
N ILE A 109 -25.91 -14.11 -2.28
CA ILE A 109 -27.36 -13.81 -2.22
C ILE A 109 -28.18 -14.94 -2.85
N ARG A 110 -27.79 -15.38 -4.06
CA ARG A 110 -28.47 -16.48 -4.76
C ARG A 110 -28.35 -17.81 -4.01
N LEU A 111 -27.18 -18.08 -3.43
CA LEU A 111 -26.98 -19.27 -2.60
C LEU A 111 -27.84 -19.22 -1.33
N SER A 112 -27.89 -18.08 -0.65
CA SER A 112 -28.70 -17.90 0.56
C SER A 112 -30.18 -18.14 0.27
N SER A 113 -30.71 -17.55 -0.80
CA SER A 113 -32.13 -17.73 -1.17
C SER A 113 -32.44 -19.18 -1.59
N ALA A 114 -31.55 -19.84 -2.33
CA ALA A 114 -31.70 -21.24 -2.70
C ALA A 114 -31.64 -22.17 -1.48
N ALA A 115 -30.74 -21.92 -0.53
CA ALA A 115 -30.62 -22.68 0.70
C ALA A 115 -31.85 -22.49 1.61
N GLN A 116 -32.39 -21.28 1.73
CA GLN A 116 -33.63 -21.03 2.46
C GLN A 116 -34.83 -21.74 1.84
N ALA A 117 -34.95 -21.71 0.50
CA ALA A 117 -35.99 -22.43 -0.22
C ALA A 117 -35.88 -23.94 0.02
N TYR A 118 -34.65 -24.47 0.01
CA TYR A 118 -34.38 -25.87 0.31
C TYR A 118 -34.78 -26.25 1.74
N ILE A 119 -34.35 -25.49 2.76
CA ILE A 119 -34.73 -25.73 4.16
C ILE A 119 -36.25 -25.74 4.36
N LYS A 120 -36.97 -24.82 3.70
CA LYS A 120 -38.45 -24.75 3.78
C LYS A 120 -39.12 -25.99 3.19
N SER A 121 -38.51 -26.61 2.17
CA SER A 121 -39.02 -27.81 1.51
C SER A 121 -38.55 -29.13 2.14
N ALA A 122 -37.43 -29.10 2.87
CA ALA A 122 -36.83 -30.29 3.48
C ALA A 122 -37.54 -30.66 4.79
N ILE A 123 -38.47 -31.61 4.71
CA ILE A 123 -39.27 -32.10 5.85
C ILE A 123 -38.47 -33.07 6.75
N THR A 124 -37.38 -33.67 6.26
CA THR A 124 -36.63 -34.75 6.93
C THR A 124 -35.17 -34.39 7.30
N ALA A 125 -34.81 -33.11 7.33
CA ALA A 125 -33.46 -32.71 7.75
C ALA A 125 -33.29 -32.84 9.27
N ASP A 126 -32.11 -33.30 9.71
CA ASP A 126 -31.69 -33.31 11.10
C ASP A 126 -31.89 -31.91 11.74
N PRO A 127 -32.66 -31.78 12.85
CA PRO A 127 -32.94 -30.50 13.48
C PRO A 127 -31.69 -29.67 13.81
N GLU A 128 -30.60 -30.32 14.23
CA GLU A 128 -29.35 -29.62 14.56
C GLU A 128 -28.65 -29.07 13.32
N ALA A 129 -28.53 -29.87 12.26
CA ALA A 129 -27.94 -29.44 10.99
C ALA A 129 -28.72 -28.29 10.35
N ARG A 130 -30.05 -28.30 10.48
CA ARG A 130 -30.91 -27.19 10.02
C ARG A 130 -30.66 -25.91 10.82
N ALA A 131 -30.61 -26.01 12.15
CA ALA A 131 -30.37 -24.85 13.01
C ALA A 131 -28.98 -24.21 12.75
N GLN A 132 -27.96 -25.03 12.53
CA GLN A 132 -26.62 -24.57 12.16
C GLN A 132 -26.61 -23.85 10.81
N LEU A 133 -27.26 -24.44 9.80
CA LEU A 133 -27.31 -23.83 8.47
C LEU A 133 -28.09 -22.51 8.47
N GLU A 134 -29.20 -22.42 9.22
CA GLU A 134 -29.92 -21.16 9.45
C GLU A 134 -29.07 -20.12 10.21
N ALA A 135 -28.15 -20.54 11.10
CA ALA A 135 -27.22 -19.63 11.76
C ALA A 135 -26.15 -19.09 10.80
N TYR A 136 -25.57 -19.94 9.95
CA TYR A 136 -24.60 -19.52 8.93
C TYR A 136 -25.24 -18.61 7.88
N LEU A 137 -26.47 -18.90 7.44
CA LEU A 137 -27.22 -18.01 6.54
C LEU A 137 -27.48 -16.64 7.19
N ARG A 138 -27.85 -16.62 8.47
CA ARG A 138 -28.02 -15.36 9.22
C ARG A 138 -26.73 -14.56 9.36
N ALA A 139 -25.58 -15.23 9.53
CA ALA A 139 -24.28 -14.57 9.57
C ALA A 139 -23.90 -13.98 8.20
N LEU A 140 -24.11 -14.75 7.14
CA LEU A 140 -23.86 -14.32 5.76
C LEU A 140 -24.71 -13.10 5.37
N GLU A 141 -25.98 -13.06 5.75
CA GLU A 141 -26.87 -11.90 5.49
C GLU A 141 -26.43 -10.61 6.20
N VAL A 142 -25.77 -10.74 7.35
CA VAL A 142 -25.19 -9.60 8.09
C VAL A 142 -23.96 -9.07 7.36
N GLU A 143 -23.06 -9.96 6.93
CA GLU A 143 -21.86 -9.58 6.18
C GLU A 143 -22.19 -8.95 4.82
N LEU A 144 -23.22 -9.45 4.15
CA LEU A 144 -23.69 -8.91 2.87
C LEU A 144 -24.50 -7.62 3.02
N GLY A 145 -24.75 -7.14 4.24
CA GLY A 145 -25.55 -5.93 4.50
C GLY A 145 -27.01 -6.01 4.02
N LEU A 146 -27.47 -7.20 3.63
CA LEU A 146 -28.85 -7.46 3.19
C LEU A 146 -29.83 -7.41 4.35
N ARG A 147 -29.30 -7.71 5.53
CA ARG A 147 -29.95 -7.36 6.76
C ARG A 147 -29.76 -5.85 6.90
N ASN A 148 -30.83 -5.09 6.62
CA ASN A 148 -31.07 -3.85 7.38
C ASN A 148 -30.68 -4.21 8.81
N MET A 149 -29.65 -3.55 9.37
CA MET A 149 -29.31 -3.70 10.78
C MET A 149 -30.65 -3.84 11.49
N PRO A 150 -30.87 -4.88 12.33
CA PRO A 150 -31.98 -4.74 13.25
C PRO A 150 -31.73 -3.36 13.85
N GLU A 151 -32.63 -2.39 13.58
CA GLU A 151 -32.70 -1.20 14.41
C GLU A 151 -32.53 -1.80 15.78
N ARG A 152 -31.49 -1.39 16.53
CA ARG A 152 -31.43 -1.76 17.94
C ARG A 152 -32.79 -1.34 18.42
N ASN A 153 -33.70 -2.30 18.56
CA ASN A 153 -35.10 -2.05 18.82
C ASN A 153 -35.06 -1.80 20.32
N VAL A 154 -34.52 -0.63 20.66
CA VAL A 154 -34.85 0.02 21.89
C VAL A 154 -36.35 0.19 21.72
N GLU A 155 -37.11 -0.76 22.27
CA GLU A 155 -38.57 -0.74 22.23
C GLU A 155 -38.98 0.69 22.50
N ARG A 156 -39.52 1.39 21.49
CA ARG A 156 -39.67 2.84 21.58
C ARG A 156 -40.64 3.11 22.71
N GLY A 157 -40.14 3.77 23.75
CA GLY A 157 -40.97 4.23 24.84
C GLY A 157 -41.80 5.41 24.36
N ASN A 158 -42.96 5.62 24.95
CA ASN A 158 -43.68 6.88 24.83
C ASN A 158 -43.26 7.78 26.00
N LEU A 159 -43.46 9.10 25.92
CA LEU A 159 -43.23 10.06 27.02
C LEU A 159 -43.91 9.65 28.35
N GLN A 160 -44.99 8.87 28.29
CA GLN A 160 -45.72 8.38 29.47
C GLN A 160 -45.20 7.02 29.98
N TYR A 161 -44.58 6.21 29.11
CA TYR A 161 -44.13 4.85 29.38
C TYR A 161 -42.71 4.66 28.85
N ALA A 162 -41.79 5.50 29.29
CA ALA A 162 -40.38 5.36 29.02
C ALA A 162 -39.79 4.26 29.93
N GLN A 163 -38.66 3.70 29.55
CA GLN A 163 -37.92 2.70 30.32
C GLN A 163 -36.45 3.07 30.38
N VAL A 164 -35.84 2.78 31.51
CA VAL A 164 -34.40 2.89 31.71
C VAL A 164 -33.69 1.76 30.97
N LYS A 165 -32.90 2.10 29.95
CA LYS A 165 -32.16 1.15 29.12
C LYS A 165 -30.66 1.09 29.43
N SER A 166 -30.09 2.11 30.05
CA SER A 166 -28.74 2.00 30.61
C SER A 166 -28.51 3.00 31.73
N ILE A 167 -27.61 2.66 32.63
CA ILE A 167 -27.22 3.50 33.76
C ILE A 167 -25.69 3.53 33.78
N ASP A 168 -25.12 4.72 33.79
CA ASP A 168 -23.70 4.90 34.06
C ASP A 168 -23.52 5.34 35.51
N GLU A 169 -23.07 4.40 36.35
CA GLU A 169 -22.89 4.61 37.79
C GLU A 169 -21.83 5.67 38.11
N LYS A 170 -20.88 5.92 37.20
CA LYS A 170 -19.80 6.89 37.43
C LYS A 170 -20.24 8.33 37.20
N SER A 171 -21.12 8.55 36.23
CA SER A 171 -21.60 9.90 35.86
C SER A 171 -23.01 10.20 36.41
N GLY A 172 -23.72 9.20 36.92
CA GLY A 172 -25.13 9.34 37.32
C GLY A 172 -26.07 9.59 36.13
N LEU A 173 -25.59 9.36 34.91
CA LEU A 173 -26.38 9.49 33.69
C LEU A 173 -27.23 8.24 33.50
N VAL A 174 -28.53 8.46 33.36
CA VAL A 174 -29.51 7.42 33.04
C VAL A 174 -30.00 7.64 31.62
N VAL A 175 -30.10 6.57 30.84
CA VAL A 175 -30.57 6.63 29.44
C VAL A 175 -31.97 6.05 29.35
N LEU A 176 -32.89 6.83 28.79
CA LEU A 176 -34.27 6.43 28.52
C LEU A 176 -34.45 6.11 27.03
N ASN A 177 -35.35 5.17 26.74
CA ASN A 177 -35.79 4.80 25.38
C ASN A 177 -36.76 5.80 24.73
N VAL A 178 -36.57 7.09 24.98
CA VAL A 178 -37.44 8.16 24.49
C VAL A 178 -36.55 9.27 23.95
N GLY A 179 -36.78 9.71 22.71
CA GLY A 179 -35.93 10.68 22.03
C GLY A 179 -36.69 11.86 21.42
N SER A 180 -36.02 12.62 20.56
CA SER A 180 -36.61 13.79 19.88
C SER A 180 -37.81 13.41 19.01
N LYS A 181 -37.84 12.19 18.46
CA LYS A 181 -38.97 11.68 17.67
C LYS A 181 -40.26 11.62 18.48
N GLU A 182 -40.15 11.36 19.78
CA GLU A 182 -41.27 11.30 20.73
C GLU A 182 -41.48 12.63 21.46
N ASN A 183 -40.96 13.74 20.91
CA ASN A 183 -41.03 15.08 21.49
C ASN A 183 -40.34 15.27 22.85
N ALA A 184 -39.34 14.45 23.18
CA ALA A 184 -38.49 14.73 24.33
C ALA A 184 -37.68 16.01 24.11
N ARG A 185 -37.67 16.90 25.11
CA ARG A 185 -36.91 18.15 25.08
C ARG A 185 -36.00 18.25 26.29
N ILE A 186 -34.86 18.89 26.10
CA ILE A 186 -33.96 19.25 27.19
C ILE A 186 -34.74 20.08 28.21
N GLY A 187 -34.60 19.71 29.48
CA GLY A 187 -35.30 20.35 30.60
C GLY A 187 -36.64 19.74 31.00
N MET A 188 -37.16 18.75 30.27
CA MET A 188 -38.28 17.95 30.76
C MET A 188 -37.87 17.12 31.98
N VAL A 189 -38.81 16.86 32.88
CA VAL A 189 -38.58 16.06 34.09
C VAL A 189 -39.44 14.79 34.03
N PHE A 190 -38.80 13.66 34.29
CA PHE A 190 -39.41 12.34 34.35
C PHE A 190 -39.43 11.83 35.79
N ASN A 191 -40.55 11.28 36.20
CA ASN A 191 -40.69 10.49 37.42
C ASN A 191 -40.33 9.05 37.07
N ILE A 192 -39.26 8.55 37.69
CA ILE A 192 -38.84 7.15 37.60
C ILE A 192 -39.61 6.36 38.66
N MET A 193 -40.37 5.38 38.18
CA MET A 193 -41.29 4.52 38.90
C MET A 193 -40.81 3.06 38.80
N ARG A 194 -40.86 2.35 39.92
CA ARG A 194 -40.70 0.89 39.96
C ARG A 194 -42.01 0.29 40.44
N GLY A 195 -42.82 -0.20 39.51
CA GLY A 195 -44.23 -0.50 39.79
C GLY A 195 -44.97 0.80 40.14
N ASP A 196 -45.64 0.82 41.29
CA ASP A 196 -46.36 2.02 41.79
C ASP A 196 -45.51 2.92 42.69
N LEU A 197 -44.25 2.56 42.98
CA LEU A 197 -43.38 3.33 43.85
C LEU A 197 -42.51 4.30 43.05
N MET A 198 -42.55 5.57 43.42
CA MET A 198 -41.66 6.59 42.89
C MET A 198 -40.25 6.43 43.48
N VAL A 199 -39.27 6.22 42.60
CA VAL A 199 -37.87 6.00 42.98
C VAL A 199 -37.08 7.30 42.90
N ALA A 200 -37.23 8.05 41.81
CA ALA A 200 -36.45 9.24 41.56
C ALA A 200 -37.13 10.24 40.62
N GLU A 201 -36.72 11.51 40.70
CA GLU A 201 -36.98 12.54 39.69
C GLU A 201 -35.72 12.73 38.84
N ALA A 202 -35.85 12.69 37.52
CA ALA A 202 -34.74 12.85 36.59
C ALA A 202 -35.04 13.89 35.51
N MET A 203 -34.10 14.79 35.22
CA MET A 203 -34.23 15.87 34.24
C MET A 203 -33.43 15.54 32.97
N VAL A 204 -34.02 15.80 31.81
CA VAL A 204 -33.41 15.58 30.50
C VAL A 204 -32.29 16.59 30.27
N ALA A 205 -31.09 16.07 30.01
CA ALA A 205 -29.89 16.85 29.76
C ALA A 205 -29.48 16.87 28.29
N ASP A 206 -29.62 15.73 27.61
CA ASP A 206 -29.31 15.58 26.18
C ASP A 206 -30.37 14.71 25.50
N VAL A 207 -30.65 14.99 24.23
CA VAL A 207 -31.68 14.27 23.46
C VAL A 207 -31.12 13.88 22.10
N ARG A 208 -31.23 12.59 21.79
CA ARG A 208 -30.94 12.00 20.48
C ARG A 208 -32.26 11.56 19.82
N PRO A 209 -32.25 11.20 18.52
CA PRO A 209 -33.49 10.86 17.81
C PRO A 209 -34.32 9.76 18.49
N ASP A 210 -33.67 8.73 19.03
CA ASP A 210 -34.32 7.54 19.59
C ASP A 210 -34.14 7.36 21.11
N ILE A 211 -33.26 8.13 21.75
CA ILE A 211 -32.94 8.02 23.18
C ILE A 211 -32.68 9.40 23.80
N CYS A 212 -32.80 9.53 25.12
CA CYS A 212 -32.41 10.73 25.85
C CYS A 212 -31.58 10.37 27.08
N GLY A 213 -30.66 11.26 27.42
CA GLY A 213 -29.88 11.21 28.64
C GLY A 213 -30.56 12.09 29.69
N VAL A 214 -30.82 11.51 30.86
CA VAL A 214 -31.42 12.18 32.02
C VAL A 214 -30.48 12.09 33.21
N PHE A 215 -30.40 13.17 34.00
CA PHE A 215 -29.71 13.20 35.28
C PHE A 215 -30.72 13.12 36.42
N VAL A 216 -30.40 12.30 37.43
CA VAL A 216 -31.23 12.15 38.62
C VAL A 216 -31.08 13.38 39.52
N GLN A 217 -32.16 14.14 39.71
CA GLN A 217 -32.20 15.33 40.54
C GLN A 217 -32.49 15.01 42.01
N LYS A 218 -33.43 14.08 42.24
CA LYS A 218 -33.88 13.73 43.59
C LYS A 218 -34.15 12.24 43.68
N LEU A 219 -33.53 11.57 44.64
CA LEU A 219 -33.87 10.22 45.05
C LEU A 219 -34.89 10.29 46.20
N GLN A 220 -35.91 9.43 46.16
CA GLN A 220 -36.86 9.33 47.28
C GLN A 220 -36.27 8.53 48.45
N ASN A 221 -35.37 7.59 48.18
CA ASN A 221 -34.70 6.79 49.20
C ASN A 221 -33.30 6.40 48.73
N ASP A 222 -32.27 6.78 49.49
CA ASP A 222 -30.87 6.52 49.18
C ASP A 222 -30.55 5.01 49.09
N ASN A 223 -31.34 4.17 49.77
CA ASN A 223 -31.19 2.71 49.70
C ASN A 223 -31.85 2.07 48.46
N ASN A 224 -32.51 2.86 47.61
CA ASN A 224 -33.20 2.37 46.42
C ASN A 224 -32.80 3.14 45.15
N PRO A 225 -31.62 2.85 44.57
CA PRO A 225 -31.19 3.50 43.34
C PRO A 225 -32.04 3.06 42.13
N VAL A 226 -32.00 3.89 41.10
CA VAL A 226 -32.58 3.61 39.77
C VAL A 226 -31.97 2.33 39.22
N ARG A 227 -32.78 1.47 38.61
CA ARG A 227 -32.36 0.20 38.01
C ARG A 227 -32.79 0.12 36.55
N PHE A 228 -32.12 -0.77 35.84
CA PHE A 228 -32.51 -1.16 34.49
C PHE A 228 -33.97 -1.62 34.47
N ASN A 229 -34.72 -1.23 33.43
CA ASN A 229 -36.16 -1.44 33.26
C ASN A 229 -37.10 -0.71 34.23
N ASP A 230 -36.62 0.24 35.05
CA ASP A 230 -37.54 1.14 35.74
C ASP A 230 -38.33 1.98 34.71
N THR A 231 -39.59 2.27 35.01
CA THR A 231 -40.49 3.00 34.12
C THR A 231 -40.40 4.49 34.38
N ALA A 232 -40.18 5.30 33.36
CA ALA A 232 -40.16 6.75 33.46
C ALA A 232 -41.43 7.34 32.83
N SER A 233 -42.09 8.24 33.56
CA SER A 233 -43.27 8.97 33.09
C SER A 233 -43.05 10.47 33.21
N LEU A 234 -43.48 11.23 32.21
CA LEU A 234 -43.33 12.68 32.22
C LEU A 234 -44.10 13.28 33.42
N LYS A 235 -43.40 14.04 34.26
CA LYS A 235 -44.02 14.81 35.35
C LYS A 235 -44.87 15.91 34.71
N LYS A 236 -46.19 15.75 34.75
CA LYS A 236 -47.13 16.81 34.38
C LYS A 236 -47.08 17.85 35.49
N ASN A 237 -46.64 19.07 35.16
CA ASN A 237 -46.88 20.24 35.99
C ASN A 237 -48.35 20.66 35.91
#